data_AF-A0A2Z6QUJ4-F1
#
_entry.id   AF-A0A2Z6QUJ4-F1
#
_cell.length_a   1.000
_cell.length_b   1.000
_cell.length_c   1.000
_cell.angle_alpha   90.00
_cell.angle_beta   90.00
_cell.angle_gamma   90.00
#
_symmetry.space_group_name_H-M   'P 1'
#
loop_
_entity.id
_entity.type
_entity.pdbx_description
1 polymer ?
#
loop_
_entity_poly.entity_id
_entity_poly.type
_entity_poly.pdbx_seq_one_letter_code
_entity_poly.pdbx_strand_id
1 'polypeptide(L)'
;IGISPVEAIEKEEVFAKPSYSRDGPIGFDEEKLSSDVLVRYLLYPGELEGGRRRAGDLNWSPHIYHILESMVQKNQPVLYWLEDDDGNGPQRSFVREELMVIPFDTELPPQWILTK
;
A
#
# COMPACT_ATOMS: atom_id res chain seq x y z
N ILE A 1 -21.98 -12.49 -12.31
CA ILE A 1 -21.78 -12.10 -13.74
C ILE A 1 -20.28 -11.97 -13.94
N GLY A 2 -19.70 -12.90 -14.69
CA GLY A 2 -18.26 -12.97 -14.93
C GLY A 2 -18.02 -12.97 -16.44
N ILE A 3 -17.23 -12.01 -16.91
CA ILE A 3 -16.75 -11.97 -18.28
C ILE A 3 -15.79 -13.15 -18.45
N SER A 4 -15.92 -13.90 -19.55
CA SER A 4 -15.00 -14.99 -19.85
C SER A 4 -13.58 -14.44 -20.04
N PRO A 5 -12.51 -15.09 -19.57
CA PRO A 5 -11.14 -14.61 -19.74
C PRO A 5 -10.78 -14.27 -21.20
N VAL A 6 -11.34 -15.03 -22.16
CA VAL A 6 -11.14 -14.78 -23.60
C VAL A 6 -11.83 -13.51 -24.09
N GLU A 7 -12.94 -13.12 -23.48
CA GLU A 7 -13.63 -11.87 -23.81
C GLU A 7 -13.03 -10.68 -23.06
N ALA A 8 -12.43 -10.93 -21.89
CA ALA A 8 -11.76 -9.88 -21.11
C ALA A 8 -10.46 -9.44 -21.77
N ILE A 9 -9.69 -10.36 -22.36
CA ILE A 9 -8.39 -10.05 -22.99
C ILE A 9 -8.53 -9.17 -24.25
N GLU A 10 -9.71 -9.20 -24.89
CA GLU A 10 -10.01 -8.38 -26.08
C GLU A 10 -10.51 -6.98 -25.73
N LYS A 11 -10.81 -6.70 -24.46
CA LYS A 11 -11.28 -5.37 -24.03
C LYS A 11 -10.12 -4.47 -23.62
N GLU A 12 -10.20 -3.22 -24.06
CA GLU A 12 -9.27 -2.16 -23.68
C GLU A 12 -9.36 -1.81 -22.19
N GLU A 13 -10.55 -1.93 -21.61
CA GLU A 13 -10.78 -1.68 -20.18
C GLU A 13 -11.76 -2.72 -19.61
N VAL A 14 -11.41 -3.27 -18.44
CA VAL A 14 -12.24 -4.25 -17.72
C VAL A 14 -12.54 -3.73 -16.33
N PHE A 15 -13.81 -3.41 -16.08
CA PHE A 15 -14.28 -3.03 -14.75
C PHE A 15 -14.42 -4.28 -13.87
N ALA A 16 -13.38 -4.57 -13.10
CA ALA A 16 -13.40 -5.62 -12.09
C ALA A 16 -14.17 -5.12 -10.86
N LYS A 17 -15.20 -5.85 -10.46
CA LYS A 17 -15.78 -5.68 -9.13
C LYS A 17 -14.81 -6.32 -8.11
N PRO A 18 -14.56 -5.68 -6.97
CA PRO A 18 -13.73 -6.29 -5.94
C PRO A 18 -14.34 -7.63 -5.50
N SER A 19 -13.50 -8.61 -5.21
CA SER A 19 -13.92 -9.96 -4.81
C SER A 19 -14.57 -9.99 -3.43
N TYR A 20 -14.33 -8.96 -2.61
CA TYR A 20 -14.92 -8.73 -1.30
C TYR A 20 -15.53 -7.32 -1.24
N SER A 21 -16.64 -7.17 -0.52
CA SER A 21 -17.11 -5.85 -0.12
C SER A 21 -16.16 -5.31 0.95
N ARG A 22 -15.73 -4.05 0.80
CA ARG A 22 -15.05 -3.33 1.88
C ARG A 22 -16.12 -2.90 2.88
N ASP A 23 -16.04 -3.40 4.10
CA ASP A 23 -16.93 -2.99 5.18
C ASP A 23 -16.43 -1.67 5.77
N GLY A 24 -17.30 -0.67 5.79
CA GLY A 24 -17.02 0.64 6.39
C GLY A 24 -17.10 1.82 5.42
N PRO A 25 -16.92 3.04 5.94
CA PRO A 25 -16.91 4.25 5.12
C PRO A 25 -15.72 4.29 4.17
N ILE A 26 -15.92 4.87 2.98
CA ILE A 26 -14.89 5.03 1.94
C ILE A 26 -14.79 6.51 1.59
N GLY A 27 -13.56 7.03 1.54
CA GLY A 27 -13.28 8.40 1.14
C GLY A 27 -13.47 9.40 2.27
N PHE A 28 -14.45 10.30 2.18
CA PHE A 28 -14.61 11.40 3.14
C PHE A 28 -14.89 10.95 4.57
N ASP A 29 -15.65 9.88 4.71
CA ASP A 29 -16.03 9.33 6.01
C ASP A 29 -14.99 8.30 6.52
N GLU A 30 -13.95 8.00 5.74
CA GLU A 30 -12.90 7.05 6.11
C GLU A 30 -11.97 7.66 7.16
N GLU A 31 -11.68 6.90 8.22
CA GLU A 31 -10.72 7.31 9.25
C GLU A 31 -9.33 7.42 8.64
N LYS A 32 -8.79 8.64 8.66
CA LYS A 32 -7.46 8.92 8.11
C LYS A 32 -6.37 8.54 9.08
N LEU A 33 -5.26 8.05 8.54
CA LEU A 33 -4.02 8.03 9.28
C LEU A 33 -3.57 9.47 9.56
N SER A 34 -3.15 9.68 10.80
CA SER A 34 -2.54 10.94 11.21
C SER A 34 -1.12 11.04 10.65
N SER A 35 -0.65 12.25 10.35
CA SER A 35 0.65 12.49 9.70
C SER A 35 1.86 12.18 10.59
N ASP A 36 1.65 12.07 11.91
CA ASP A 36 2.65 11.77 12.92
C ASP A 36 2.95 10.27 13.07
N VAL A 37 2.16 9.39 12.42
CA VAL A 37 2.40 7.94 12.49
C VAL A 37 3.44 7.50 11.48
N LEU A 38 4.27 6.55 11.90
CA LEU A 38 5.24 5.88 11.06
C LEU A 38 4.59 4.69 10.35
N VAL A 39 4.93 4.46 9.08
CA VAL A 39 4.36 3.36 8.31
C VAL A 39 5.41 2.57 7.53
N ARG A 40 5.08 1.31 7.23
CA ARG A 40 5.68 0.50 6.17
C ARG A 40 4.64 0.26 5.10
N TYR A 41 5.04 0.22 3.84
CA TYR A 41 4.13 -0.04 2.73
C TYR A 41 4.24 -1.48 2.23
N LEU A 42 3.17 -1.98 1.63
CA LEU A 42 3.15 -3.31 1.01
C LEU A 42 3.89 -3.29 -0.33
N LEU A 43 4.89 -4.14 -0.48
CA LEU A 43 5.67 -4.28 -1.71
C LEU A 43 4.86 -5.00 -2.79
N TYR A 44 4.96 -4.51 -4.04
CA TYR A 44 4.40 -5.25 -5.17
C TYR A 44 5.21 -6.50 -5.49
N PRO A 45 4.58 -7.53 -6.08
CA PRO A 45 5.29 -8.65 -6.68
C PRO A 45 6.31 -8.13 -7.71
N GLY A 46 7.61 -8.31 -7.43
CA GLY A 46 8.70 -7.87 -8.30
C GLY A 46 9.47 -6.62 -7.83
N GLU A 47 9.00 -5.90 -6.80
CA GLU A 47 9.76 -4.76 -6.23
C GLU A 47 10.98 -5.21 -5.43
N LEU A 48 10.96 -6.42 -4.87
CA LEU A 48 12.13 -6.94 -4.16
C LEU A 48 12.94 -7.85 -5.08
N GLU A 49 14.21 -7.49 -5.29
CA GLU A 49 15.15 -8.27 -6.07
C GLU A 49 15.55 -9.54 -5.29
N GLY A 50 15.12 -10.72 -5.77
CA GLY A 50 15.58 -12.01 -5.26
C GLY A 50 14.49 -12.98 -4.80
N GLY A 51 14.35 -14.07 -5.58
CA GLY A 51 14.04 -15.42 -5.09
C GLY A 51 12.57 -15.78 -4.88
N ARG A 52 12.17 -16.91 -5.49
CA ARG A 52 10.93 -17.69 -5.37
C ARG A 52 10.24 -17.55 -4.00
N ARG A 53 8.99 -17.09 -3.97
CA ARG A 53 8.23 -16.80 -2.72
C ARG A 53 6.93 -17.57 -2.60
N ARG A 54 6.46 -17.71 -1.36
CA ARG A 54 5.13 -18.23 -1.04
C ARG A 54 4.11 -17.14 -1.34
N ALA A 55 3.10 -17.46 -2.14
CA ALA A 55 2.10 -16.52 -2.64
C ALA A 55 1.17 -15.92 -1.56
N GLY A 56 1.40 -16.17 -0.26
CA GLY A 56 0.50 -15.81 0.84
C GLY A 56 1.06 -14.86 1.89
N ASP A 57 2.36 -14.55 1.87
CA ASP A 57 2.98 -13.68 2.88
C ASP A 57 2.99 -12.22 2.40
N LEU A 58 2.39 -11.31 3.18
CA LEU A 58 2.44 -9.86 2.93
C LEU A 58 3.87 -9.36 3.13
N ASN A 59 4.53 -8.92 2.05
CA ASN A 59 5.91 -8.42 2.11
C ASN A 59 5.89 -6.91 2.36
N TRP A 60 6.16 -6.49 3.59
CA TRP A 60 6.27 -5.08 3.95
C TRP A 60 7.64 -4.50 3.58
N SER A 61 7.69 -3.21 3.27
CA SER A 61 8.92 -2.48 3.00
C SER A 61 9.91 -2.63 4.17
N PRO A 62 11.22 -2.77 3.91
CA PRO A 62 12.22 -2.82 4.97
C PRO A 62 12.38 -1.46 5.67
N HIS A 63 12.15 -0.36 4.94
CA HIS A 63 12.21 1.02 5.41
C HIS A 63 10.89 1.49 5.99
N ILE A 64 10.99 2.49 6.86
CA ILE A 64 9.87 3.18 7.50
C ILE A 64 9.76 4.58 6.88
N TYR A 65 8.53 5.03 6.73
CA TYR A 65 8.19 6.29 6.10
C TYR A 65 7.23 7.11 6.95
N HIS A 66 7.27 8.42 6.76
CA HIS A 66 6.26 9.38 7.21
C HIS A 66 5.19 9.54 6.15
N ILE A 67 3.98 9.92 6.58
CA ILE A 67 2.92 10.31 5.66
C ILE A 67 3.12 11.78 5.27
N LEU A 68 3.43 12.02 4.00
CA LEU A 68 3.63 13.35 3.46
C LEU A 68 2.30 14.05 3.17
N GLU A 69 1.43 13.38 2.43
CA GLU A 69 0.14 13.92 1.99
C GLU A 69 -0.94 12.84 1.97
N SER A 70 -2.19 13.24 2.20
CA SER A 70 -3.35 12.39 1.96
C SER A 70 -4.35 13.06 1.03
N MET A 71 -4.80 12.34 0.00
CA MET A 71 -5.83 12.80 -0.94
C MET A 71 -7.11 12.03 -0.70
N VAL A 72 -8.22 12.76 -0.63
CA VAL A 72 -9.56 12.20 -0.47
C VAL A 72 -10.40 12.55 -1.68
N GLN A 73 -11.10 11.54 -2.20
CA GLN A 73 -12.12 11.75 -3.21
C GLN A 73 -13.41 11.03 -2.79
N LYS A 74 -14.54 11.53 -3.29
CA LYS A 74 -15.85 10.93 -2.99
C LYS A 74 -15.92 9.53 -3.60
N ASN A 75 -16.33 8.54 -2.80
CA ASN A 75 -16.46 7.13 -3.21
C ASN A 75 -15.15 6.48 -3.67
N GLN A 76 -13.99 7.02 -3.28
CA GLN A 76 -12.68 6.39 -3.51
C GLN A 76 -11.93 6.28 -2.19
N PRO A 77 -11.06 5.27 -2.02
CA PRO A 77 -10.25 5.15 -0.82
C PRO A 77 -9.31 6.35 -0.67
N VAL A 78 -8.96 6.67 0.57
CA VAL A 78 -7.95 7.70 0.85
C VAL A 78 -6.60 7.23 0.32
N LEU A 79 -5.92 8.10 -0.42
CA LEU A 79 -4.59 7.86 -0.97
C LEU A 79 -3.54 8.58 -0.11
N TYR A 80 -2.43 7.91 0.17
CA TYR A 80 -1.33 8.42 0.98
C TYR A 80 -0.03 8.45 0.17
N TRP A 81 0.71 9.56 0.25
CA TRP A 81 2.07 9.69 -0.26
C TRP A 81 3.05 9.59 0.90
N LEU A 82 4.16 8.91 0.67
CA LEU A 82 5.14 8.55 1.70
C LEU A 82 6.49 9.19 1.42
N GLU A 83 7.19 9.55 2.48
CA GLU A 83 8.53 10.14 2.43
C GLU A 83 9.38 9.57 3.58
N ASP A 84 10.63 9.24 3.33
CA ASP A 84 11.61 8.84 4.33
C ASP A 84 12.37 10.06 4.91
N ASP A 85 13.23 9.83 5.89
CA ASP A 85 13.98 10.90 6.55
C ASP A 85 14.93 11.65 5.60
N ASP A 86 15.28 11.08 4.44
CA ASP A 86 16.14 11.68 3.42
C ASP A 86 15.33 12.45 2.35
N GLY A 87 14.00 12.53 2.48
CA GLY A 87 13.13 13.17 1.50
C GLY A 87 12.86 12.32 0.26
N ASN A 88 13.14 11.02 0.32
CA ASN A 88 12.87 10.08 -0.76
C ASN A 88 11.62 9.26 -0.46
N GLY A 89 10.95 8.78 -1.51
CA GLY A 89 9.76 7.98 -1.32
C GLY A 89 9.39 7.21 -2.58
N PRO A 90 8.47 6.23 -2.46
CA PRO A 90 7.92 5.56 -3.61
C PRO A 90 7.25 6.55 -4.56
N GLN A 91 7.43 6.40 -5.87
CA GLN A 91 6.77 7.22 -6.89
C GLN A 91 5.29 6.82 -7.12
N ARG A 92 4.58 6.46 -6.05
CA ARG A 92 3.14 6.14 -6.07
C ARG A 92 2.47 6.45 -4.75
N SER A 93 1.14 6.52 -4.77
CA SER A 93 0.34 6.57 -3.56
C SER A 93 -0.10 5.17 -3.11
N PHE A 94 -0.59 5.10 -1.88
CA PHE A 94 -1.02 3.87 -1.20
C PHE A 94 -2.40 4.04 -0.58
N VAL A 95 -3.17 2.96 -0.47
CA VAL A 95 -4.40 2.94 0.34
C VAL A 95 -4.11 2.48 1.77
N ARG A 96 -5.06 2.67 2.69
CA ARG A 96 -4.92 2.30 4.11
C ARG A 96 -4.47 0.85 4.32
N GLU A 97 -4.99 -0.09 3.54
CA GLU A 97 -4.69 -1.53 3.60
C GLU A 97 -3.28 -1.88 3.14
N GLU A 98 -2.66 -1.02 2.33
CA GLU A 98 -1.28 -1.17 1.87
C GLU A 98 -0.29 -0.56 2.86
N LEU A 99 -0.76 -0.01 3.98
CA LEU A 99 0.06 0.63 5.00
C LEU A 99 -0.05 -0.08 6.35
N MET A 100 1.09 -0.51 6.88
CA MET A 100 1.23 -1.02 8.23
C MET A 100 1.75 0.11 9.14
N VAL A 101 0.97 0.49 10.16
CA VAL A 101 1.39 1.47 11.16
C VAL A 101 2.42 0.83 12.09
N ILE A 102 3.53 1.51 12.30
CA ILE A 102 4.61 1.08 13.19
C ILE A 102 4.45 1.82 14.53
N PRO A 103 4.24 1.08 15.63
CA PRO A 103 4.21 1.66 16.97
C PRO A 103 5.52 2.41 17.27
N PHE A 104 5.45 3.56 17.94
CA PHE A 104 6.61 4.38 18.28
C PHE A 104 7.64 3.66 19.17
N ASP A 105 7.22 2.61 19.89
CA ASP A 105 8.06 1.77 20.75
C ASP A 105 8.70 0.58 20.00
N THR A 106 8.54 0.51 18.68
CA THR A 106 9.16 -0.56 17.88
C THR A 106 10.67 -0.37 17.79
N GLU A 107 11.44 -1.27 18.42
CA GLU A 107 12.88 -1.33 18.21
C GLU A 107 13.20 -1.72 16.76
N LEU A 108 13.90 -0.84 16.04
CA LEU A 108 14.30 -1.11 14.68
C LEU A 108 15.51 -2.04 14.64
N PRO A 109 15.55 -3.01 13.71
CA PRO A 109 16.75 -3.79 13.50
C PRO A 109 17.90 -2.85 13.09
N PRO A 110 19.15 -3.21 13.41
CA PRO A 110 20.32 -2.42 13.03
C PRO A 110 20.32 -2.05 11.54
N GLN A 111 20.70 -0.81 11.22
CA GLN A 111 20.64 -0.26 9.86
C GLN A 111 21.38 -1.09 8.80
N TRP A 112 22.41 -1.87 9.18
CA TRP A 112 23.14 -2.75 8.28
C TRP A 112 22.29 -3.93 7.75
N ILE A 113 21.16 -4.24 8.39
CA ILE A 113 20.18 -5.23 7.90
C ILE A 113 19.26 -4.61 6.85
N LEU A 114 19.04 -3.30 6.92
CA LEU A 114 18.10 -2.56 6.06
C LEU A 114 18.75 -2.06 4.76
N THR A 115 20.08 -1.90 4.75
CA THR A 115 20.87 -1.52 3.58
C THR A 115 21.38 -2.77 2.86
N LYS A 116 20.95 -2.98 1.62
CA LYS A 116 21.49 -4.03 0.74
C LYS A 116 21.69 -3.51 -0.67
#